data_AF-A0A921IDR9-F1
#
_entry.id   AF-A0A921IDR9-F1
#
_cell.length_a   1.000
_cell.length_b   1.000
_cell.length_c   1.000
_cell.angle_alpha   90.00
_cell.angle_beta   90.00
_cell.angle_gamma   90.00
#
_symmetry.space_group_name_H-M   'P 1'
#
loop_
_entity.id
_entity.type
_entity.pdbx_description
1 polymer ?
#
loop_
_entity_poly.entity_id
_entity_poly.type
_entity_poly.pdbx_seq_one_letter_code
_entity_poly.pdbx_strand_id
1 'polypeptide(L)' 'IAVGLLIMVVGQALGGTTGFALNPARDWSPRLAYTVLPIPNKSSANWSYAWVPMVGPIVGGVLAAGLQAVLK' A
#
# COMPACT_ATOMS: atom_id res chain seq x y z
N ILE A 1 -6.29 -16.83 -8.66
CA ILE A 1 -6.37 -16.00 -9.88
C ILE A 1 -7.32 -14.82 -9.69
N ALA A 2 -8.59 -15.03 -9.28
CA ALA A 2 -9.57 -13.94 -9.10
C ALA A 2 -9.07 -12.74 -8.25
N VAL A 3 -8.54 -12.98 -7.05
CA VAL A 3 -7.99 -11.92 -6.18
C VAL A 3 -6.80 -11.20 -6.83
N GLY A 4 -5.92 -11.94 -7.51
CA GLY A 4 -4.78 -11.36 -8.21
C GLY A 4 -5.19 -10.47 -9.38
N LEU A 5 -6.20 -10.88 -10.16
CA LEU A 5 -6.76 -10.06 -11.24
C LEU A 5 -7.44 -8.80 -10.68
N LEU A 6 -8.14 -8.90 -9.55
CA LEU A 6 -8.70 -7.73 -8.88
C LEU A 6 -7.61 -6.72 -8.50
N ILE A 7 -6.53 -7.18 -7.85
CA ILE A 7 -5.39 -6.33 -7.48
C ILE A 7 -4.75 -5.72 -8.72
N MET A 8 -4.61 -6.48 -9.81
CA MET A 8 -4.08 -5.98 -11.08
C MET A 8 -4.95 -4.86 -11.66
N VAL A 9 -6.27 -5.05 -11.71
CA VAL A 9 -7.21 -4.03 -12.22
C VAL A 9 -7.15 -2.77 -11.36
N VAL A 10 -7.15 -2.92 -10.03
CA VAL A 10 -6.99 -1.79 -9.09
C VAL A 10 -5.65 -1.08 -9.32
N GLY A 11 -4.56 -1.82 -9.51
CA GLY A 11 -3.24 -1.27 -9.77
C GLY A 11 -3.18 -0.50 -11.11
N GLN A 12 -3.81 -1.02 -12.16
CA GLN A 12 -3.86 -0.34 -13.46
C GLN A 12 -4.77 0.90 -13.45
N ALA A 13 -5.90 0.84 -12.75
CA ALA A 13 -6.85 1.95 -12.70
C ALA A 13 -6.44 3.07 -11.72
N LEU A 14 -5.87 2.72 -10.57
CA LEU A 14 -5.65 3.63 -9.44
C LEU A 14 -4.19 3.71 -8.97
N GLY A 15 -3.27 2.97 -9.58
CA GLY A 15 -1.88 2.90 -9.13
C GLY A 15 -1.04 4.15 -9.40
N GLY A 16 -1.41 5.00 -10.36
CA GLY A 16 -0.59 6.13 -10.79
C GLY A 16 -0.31 7.18 -9.71
N THR A 17 -1.22 7.39 -8.76
CA THR A 17 -1.10 8.46 -7.75
C THR A 17 -0.27 8.04 -6.54
N THR A 18 -0.26 6.74 -6.18
CA THR A 18 0.31 6.25 -4.91
C THR A 18 1.06 4.92 -5.02
N GLY A 19 1.21 4.37 -6.22
CA GLY A 19 1.89 3.09 -6.45
C GLY A 19 1.13 1.87 -5.91
N PHE A 20 -0.19 1.97 -5.76
CA PHE A 20 -1.09 0.92 -5.24
C PHE A 20 -0.57 0.26 -3.95
N ALA A 21 -0.14 1.07 -2.97
CA ALA A 21 0.48 0.56 -1.73
C ALA A 21 -0.35 -0.55 -1.07
N LEU A 22 -1.67 -0.34 -0.90
CA LEU A 22 -2.76 -1.30 -0.54
C LEU A 22 -2.54 -2.21 0.69
N ASN A 23 -1.33 -2.30 1.23
CA ASN A 23 -0.91 -3.19 2.27
C ASN A 23 0.26 -2.54 3.03
N PRO A 24 0.13 -2.29 4.33
CA PRO A 24 1.18 -1.67 5.13
C PRO A 24 2.50 -2.42 5.07
N ALA A 25 2.50 -3.75 5.16
CA ALA A 25 3.72 -4.55 5.12
C ALA A 25 4.43 -4.47 3.76
N ARG A 26 3.65 -4.34 2.67
CA ARG A 26 4.17 -4.22 1.29
C ARG A 26 4.90 -2.89 1.06
N ASP A 27 4.56 -1.84 1.81
CA ASP A 27 5.23 -0.52 1.72
C ASP A 27 6.32 -0.35 2.78
N TRP A 28 6.05 -0.69 4.04
CA TRP A 28 6.98 -0.44 5.14
C TRP A 28 8.21 -1.33 5.12
N SER A 29 8.06 -2.62 4.79
CA SER A 29 9.20 -3.53 4.82
C SER A 29 10.28 -3.18 3.79
N PRO A 30 9.95 -2.87 2.50
CA PRO A 30 10.99 -2.44 1.56
C PRO A 30 11.56 -1.07 1.92
N ARG A 31 10.76 -0.17 2.52
CA ARG A 31 11.22 1.15 2.97
C ARG A 31 12.25 1.04 4.08
N LEU A 32 11.99 0.19 5.08
CA LEU A 32 12.95 -0.09 6.15
C LEU A 32 14.23 -0.71 5.60
N ALA A 33 14.11 -1.72 4.74
CA ALA A 33 15.27 -2.32 4.08
C ALA A 33 16.09 -1.29 3.29
N TYR A 34 15.44 -0.41 2.52
CA TYR A 34 16.09 0.67 1.77
C TYR A 34 16.84 1.66 2.67
N THR A 35 16.39 1.86 3.91
CA THR A 35 17.06 2.77 4.85
C THR A 35 18.32 2.18 5.45
N VAL A 36 18.27 0.90 5.82
CA VAL A 36 19.35 0.19 6.51
C VAL A 36 20.42 -0.28 5.54
N LEU A 37 20.03 -0.77 4.36
CA LEU A 37 20.97 -1.37 3.41
C LEU A 37 21.91 -0.31 2.80
N PRO A 38 23.19 -0.65 2.60
CA PRO A 38 24.17 0.22 1.96
C PRO A 38 23.97 0.21 0.45
N ILE A 39 23.03 1.01 -0.04
CA ILE A 39 22.73 1.16 -1.46
C ILE A 39 23.47 2.38 -2.02
N PRO A 40 24.36 2.22 -3.02
CA PRO A 40 25.03 3.34 -3.68
C PRO A 40 24.01 4.31 -4.29
N ASN A 41 24.27 5.62 -4.17
CA ASN A 41 23.39 6.68 -4.71
C ASN A 41 21.94 6.60 -4.21
N LYS A 42 21.70 6.12 -2.98
CA LYS A 42 20.34 6.06 -2.41
C LYS A 42 19.74 7.45 -2.23
N SER A 43 18.48 7.58 -2.61
CA SER A 43 17.65 8.74 -2.33
C SER A 43 17.03 8.64 -0.93
N SER A 44 16.20 9.61 -0.57
CA SER A 44 15.38 9.54 0.65
C SER A 44 14.36 8.41 0.56
N ALA A 45 14.22 7.67 1.65
CA ALA A 45 13.16 6.66 1.81
C ALA A 45 11.77 7.28 2.06
N ASN A 46 11.61 8.61 1.97
CA ASN A 46 10.33 9.34 2.08
C ASN A 46 9.47 8.93 3.29
N TRP A 47 10.09 8.90 4.49
CA TRP A 47 9.40 8.54 5.74
C TRP A 47 8.27 9.49 6.12
N SER A 48 8.31 10.75 5.68
CA SER A 48 7.21 11.71 5.88
C SER A 48 5.90 11.25 5.24
N TYR A 49 5.95 10.44 4.17
CA TYR A 49 4.77 9.86 3.53
C TYR A 49 4.40 8.47 4.10
N ALA A 50 5.28 7.79 4.84
CA ALA A 50 5.13 6.38 5.20
C ALA A 50 3.91 6.06 6.08
N TRP A 51 3.35 7.06 6.78
CA TRP A 51 2.12 6.86 7.56
C TRP A 51 0.87 6.70 6.67
N VAL A 52 0.86 7.25 5.45
CA VAL A 52 -0.27 7.16 4.51
C VAL A 52 -0.52 5.72 4.06
N PRO A 53 0.47 4.97 3.52
CA PRO A 53 0.29 3.57 3.16
C PRO A 53 0.18 2.62 4.37
N MET A 54 0.39 3.11 5.60
CA MET A 54 0.08 2.38 6.82
C MET A 54 -1.40 2.53 7.19
N VAL A 55 -1.86 3.76 7.39
CA VAL A 55 -3.21 4.04 7.90
C VAL A 55 -4.27 3.91 6.81
N GLY A 56 -3.99 4.39 5.60
CA GLY A 56 -4.94 4.41 4.48
C GLY A 56 -5.53 3.03 4.16
N PRO A 57 -4.70 1.99 3.92
CA PRO A 57 -5.20 0.65 3.67
C PRO A 57 -5.97 0.02 4.83
N ILE A 58 -5.56 0.29 6.09
CA ILE A 58 -6.26 -0.24 7.27
C ILE A 58 -7.66 0.36 7.34
N VAL A 59 -7.77 1.69 7.25
CA VAL A 59 -9.06 2.40 7.27
C VAL A 59 -9.93 1.95 6.10
N GLY A 60 -9.38 1.90 4.89
CA GLY A 60 -10.11 1.44 3.70
C GLY A 60 -10.62 0.00 3.85
N GLY A 61 -9.81 -0.90 4.39
CA GLY A 61 -10.19 -2.29 4.63
C GLY A 61 -11.32 -2.43 5.66
N VAL A 62 -11.25 -1.67 6.76
CA VAL A 62 -12.30 -1.65 7.79
C VAL A 62 -13.61 -1.09 7.23
N LEU A 63 -13.55 0.01 6.47
CA LEU A 63 -14.74 0.62 5.85
C LEU A 63 -15.38 -0.32 4.82
N ALA A 64 -14.58 -0.96 3.96
CA ALA A 64 -15.09 -1.92 2.98
C ALA A 64 -15.73 -3.14 3.65
N ALA A 65 -15.11 -3.67 4.70
CA ALA A 65 -15.67 -4.78 5.47
C ALA A 65 -16.98 -4.39 6.18
N GLY A 66 -17.03 -3.20 6.79
CA GLY A 66 -18.23 -2.67 7.42
C GLY A 66 -19.37 -2.46 6.42
N LEU A 67 -19.08 -1.89 5.26
CA LEU A 67 -20.06 -1.73 4.18
C LEU A 67 -20.59 -3.09 3.72
N GLN A 68 -19.71 -4.07 3.49
CA GLN A 68 -20.12 -5.42 3.10
C GLN A 68 -21.00 -6.10 4.15
N ALA A 69 -20.77 -5.82 5.44
CA ALA A 69 -21.58 -6.36 6.53
C ALA A 69 -23.00 -5.76 6.58
N VAL A 70 -23.17 -4.50 6.14
CA VAL A 70 -24.48 -3.82 6.11
C VAL A 70 -25.28 -4.16 4.85
N LEU A 71 -24.60 -4.42 3.72
CA LEU A 71 -25.24 -4.73 2.44
C LEU A 71 -25.69 -6.20 2.32
N LYS A 72 -25.26 -7.06 3.24
CA LYS A 72 -25.71 -8.45 3.35
C LYS A 72 -26.98 -8.54 4.18
#